data_AF-A0A1V5YZD8-F1
#
_entry.id   AF-A0A1V5YZD8-F1
#
_cell.length_a   1.000
_cell.length_b   1.000
_cell.length_c   1.000
_cell.angle_alpha   90.00
_cell.angle_beta   90.00
_cell.angle_gamma   90.00
#
_symmetry.space_group_name_H-M   'P 1'
#
loop_
_entity.id
_entity.type
_entity.pdbx_description
1 polymer ?
#
loop_
_entity_poly.entity_id
_entity_poly.type
_entity_poly.pdbx_seq_one_letter_code
_entity_poly.pdbx_strand_id
1 'polypeptide(L)'
;MKEGEDDGKPIVGGRLQLLDGTIYYENSGGFEVEVSATGRATSTYQLNRRLGTPEFSLGDIVFYSGSFTFPILADSREVTIKMRNSSYLRSCWHNAEWSANFVLNSRRA
;
A
#
# COMPACT_ATOMS: atom_id res chain seq x y z
N MET A 1 -28.11 -15.03 13.45
CA MET A 1 -26.82 -14.37 13.18
C MET A 1 -27.16 -12.93 12.82
N LYS A 2 -26.89 -11.95 13.70
CA LYS A 2 -27.15 -10.54 13.40
C LYS A 2 -25.91 -9.99 12.71
N GLU A 3 -25.99 -9.78 11.41
CA GLU A 3 -25.14 -8.81 10.73
C GLU A 3 -25.43 -7.46 11.40
N GLY A 4 -24.40 -6.89 12.03
CA GLY A 4 -24.47 -5.54 12.57
C GLY A 4 -24.48 -4.59 11.39
N GLU A 5 -25.61 -3.90 11.21
CA GLU A 5 -25.77 -2.77 10.31
C GLU A 5 -24.78 -1.67 10.73
N ASP A 6 -23.68 -1.57 10.00
CA ASP A 6 -22.69 -0.52 10.16
C ASP A 6 -23.20 0.72 9.42
N ASP A 7 -23.68 1.70 10.19
CA ASP A 7 -24.28 2.97 9.74
C ASP A 7 -23.28 3.92 9.05
N GLY A 8 -22.18 3.40 8.48
CA GLY A 8 -21.13 4.14 7.79
C GLY A 8 -20.42 5.19 8.66
N LYS A 9 -20.61 5.15 9.99
CA LYS A 9 -20.07 6.16 10.91
C LYS A 9 -18.61 5.85 11.21
N PRO A 10 -17.68 6.80 10.98
CA PRO A 10 -16.28 6.57 11.30
C PRO A 10 -16.11 6.34 12.80
N ILE A 11 -15.34 5.31 13.18
CA ILE A 11 -14.99 5.04 14.57
C ILE A 11 -13.94 6.06 15.01
N VAL A 12 -14.37 7.15 15.64
CA VAL A 12 -13.48 8.26 16.03
C VAL A 12 -12.72 7.99 17.35
N GLY A 13 -13.19 7.03 18.15
CA GLY A 13 -12.75 6.81 19.54
C GLY A 13 -11.47 6.00 19.76
N GLY A 14 -10.53 5.96 18.82
CA GLY A 14 -9.33 5.14 18.95
C GLY A 14 -8.13 5.59 18.12
N ARG A 15 -7.03 4.84 18.26
CA ARG A 15 -5.78 5.00 17.52
C ARG A 15 -5.58 3.82 16.58
N LEU A 16 -5.41 4.11 15.29
CA LEU A 16 -5.10 3.13 14.26
C LEU A 16 -3.62 3.25 13.88
N GLN A 17 -2.86 2.19 14.09
CA GLN A 17 -1.45 2.11 13.74
C GLN A 17 -1.26 1.23 12.52
N LEU A 18 -0.96 1.83 11.38
CA LEU A 18 -0.70 1.12 10.13
C LEU A 18 0.66 0.41 10.21
N LEU A 19 0.70 -0.86 9.83
CA LEU A 19 1.90 -1.69 9.83
C LEU A 19 2.47 -1.78 8.41
N ASP A 20 1.67 -2.34 7.51
CA ASP A 20 2.03 -2.61 6.12
C ASP A 20 0.87 -2.29 5.17
N GLY A 21 1.21 -2.00 3.93
CA GLY A 21 0.30 -1.85 2.81
C GLY A 21 0.65 -2.85 1.71
N THR A 22 -0.37 -3.37 1.04
CA THR A 22 -0.20 -4.28 -0.10
C THR A 22 -0.96 -3.73 -1.30
N ILE A 23 -0.26 -3.51 -2.41
CA ILE A 23 -0.87 -3.18 -3.70
C ILE A 23 -0.92 -4.43 -4.56
N TYR A 24 -2.10 -4.71 -5.10
CA TYR A 24 -2.28 -5.72 -6.12
C TYR A 24 -2.27 -5.05 -7.49
N TYR A 25 -1.42 -5.58 -8.36
CA TYR A 25 -1.20 -5.04 -9.68
C TYR A 25 -1.16 -6.16 -10.71
N GLU A 26 -1.53 -5.80 -11.94
CA GLU A 26 -1.48 -6.70 -13.07
C GLU A 26 -0.84 -6.00 -14.26
N ASN A 27 -0.18 -6.78 -15.12
CA ASN A 27 0.35 -6.33 -16.40
C ASN A 27 1.05 -4.96 -16.32
N SER A 28 1.92 -4.80 -15.31
CA SER A 28 2.54 -3.53 -14.97
C SER A 28 4.04 -3.58 -15.20
N GLY A 29 4.59 -2.53 -15.82
CA GLY A 29 6.02 -2.45 -16.16
C GLY A 29 6.91 -1.97 -14.99
N GLY A 30 6.31 -1.32 -14.00
CA GLY A 30 6.99 -0.82 -12.80
C GLY A 30 6.27 0.39 -12.22
N PHE A 31 6.35 0.56 -10.91
CA PHE A 31 5.81 1.73 -10.20
C PHE A 31 6.56 1.93 -8.89
N GLU A 32 6.37 3.11 -8.32
CA GLU A 32 6.99 3.55 -7.07
C GLU A 32 5.89 3.88 -6.06
N VAL A 33 6.12 3.52 -4.80
CA VAL A 33 5.26 3.85 -3.66
C VAL A 33 6.03 4.76 -2.73
N GLU A 34 5.58 6.01 -2.62
CA GLU A 34 6.11 7.01 -1.69
C GLU A 34 5.27 7.03 -0.42
N VAL A 35 5.85 6.68 0.71
CA VAL A 35 5.23 6.74 2.04
C VAL A 35 5.79 7.94 2.79
N SER A 36 4.95 8.94 3.02
CA SER A 36 5.32 10.15 3.77
C SER A 36 4.57 10.17 5.09
N ALA A 37 5.29 10.24 6.20
CA ALA A 37 4.70 10.39 7.54
C ALA A 37 5.14 11.72 8.16
N THR A 38 4.28 12.36 8.94
CA THR A 38 4.60 13.61 9.64
C THR A 38 5.88 13.43 10.48
N GLY A 39 6.87 14.30 10.26
CA GLY A 39 8.14 14.26 10.99
C GLY A 39 9.14 13.19 10.52
N ARG A 40 8.88 12.48 9.41
CA ARG A 40 9.84 11.55 8.78
C ARG A 40 10.12 11.93 7.33
N ALA A 41 11.29 11.56 6.84
CA ALA A 41 11.59 11.63 5.41
C ALA A 41 10.70 10.64 4.64
N THR A 42 10.32 11.01 3.42
CA THR A 42 9.54 10.14 2.53
C THR A 42 10.33 8.87 2.19
N SER A 43 9.76 7.71 2.49
CA SER A 43 10.30 6.41 2.10
C SER A 43 9.76 6.03 0.72
N THR A 44 10.65 5.80 -0.24
CA THR A 44 10.27 5.37 -1.59
C THR A 44 10.57 3.88 -1.77
N TYR A 45 9.53 3.10 -2.05
CA TYR A 45 9.60 1.68 -2.35
C TYR A 45 9.33 1.47 -3.84
N GLN A 46 10.33 1.02 -4.58
CA GLN A 46 10.22 0.81 -6.02
C GLN A 46 10.01 -0.67 -6.32
N LEU A 47 8.98 -0.98 -7.12
CA LEU A 47 8.87 -2.28 -7.76
C LEU A 47 9.84 -2.31 -8.94
N ASN A 48 11.09 -2.64 -8.67
CA ASN A 48 12.09 -2.84 -9.72
C ASN A 48 11.84 -4.17 -10.44
N ARG A 49 12.17 -4.20 -11.73
CA ARG A 49 12.19 -5.41 -12.54
C ARG A 49 13.12 -6.42 -11.84
N ARG A 50 12.64 -7.64 -11.56
CA ARG A 50 13.45 -8.67 -10.90
C ARG A 50 14.62 -9.04 -11.82
N LEU A 51 15.82 -8.54 -11.50
CA LEU A 51 17.05 -8.91 -12.18
C LEU A 51 17.36 -10.39 -11.87
N GLY A 52 17.54 -11.21 -12.90
CA GLY A 52 17.90 -12.63 -12.76
C GLY A 52 16.77 -13.64 -12.98
N THR A 53 15.57 -13.22 -13.40
CA THR A 53 14.60 -14.16 -13.99
C THR A 53 14.96 -14.45 -15.45
N PRO A 54 14.76 -15.69 -15.95
CA PRO A 54 15.09 -16.08 -17.32
C PRO A 54 14.28 -15.31 -18.39
N GLU A 55 13.18 -14.68 -17.99
CA GLU A 55 12.35 -13.80 -18.81
C GLU A 55 12.98 -12.41 -19.04
N PHE A 56 14.07 -12.08 -18.33
CA PHE A 56 14.75 -10.80 -18.45
C PHE A 56 15.84 -10.87 -19.52
N SER A 57 15.43 -10.83 -20.79
CA SER A 57 16.30 -10.56 -21.94
C SER A 57 16.57 -9.06 -22.05
N LEU A 58 17.82 -8.69 -22.31
CA LEU A 58 18.22 -7.31 -22.50
C LEU A 58 17.58 -6.76 -23.79
N GLY A 59 16.61 -5.86 -23.65
CA GLY A 59 15.89 -5.23 -24.77
C GLY A 59 14.39 -5.48 -24.76
N ASP A 60 13.90 -6.49 -24.03
CA ASP A 60 12.46 -6.79 -23.99
C ASP A 60 11.75 -6.02 -22.86
N ILE A 61 10.50 -5.65 -23.11
CA ILE A 61 9.60 -5.08 -22.10
C ILE A 61 8.83 -6.24 -21.47
N VAL A 62 9.09 -6.48 -20.18
CA VAL A 62 8.40 -7.51 -19.41
C VAL A 62 7.41 -6.83 -18.48
N PHE A 63 6.18 -7.33 -18.48
CA PHE A 63 5.13 -6.91 -17.56
C PHE A 63 4.99 -7.93 -16.45
N TYR A 64 4.83 -7.45 -15.22
CA TYR A 64 4.65 -8.31 -14.05
C TYR A 64 3.23 -8.13 -13.49
N SER A 65 2.74 -9.22 -12.90
CA SER A 65 1.50 -9.25 -12.12
C SER A 65 1.81 -9.85 -10.76
N GLY A 66 1.17 -9.34 -9.72
CA GLY A 66 1.35 -9.86 -8.37
C GLY A 66 0.93 -8.87 -7.30
N SER A 67 1.48 -9.08 -6.10
CA SER A 67 1.31 -8.18 -4.97
C SER A 67 2.64 -7.53 -4.60
N PHE A 68 2.56 -6.29 -4.13
CA PHE A 68 3.69 -5.52 -3.63
C PHE A 68 3.39 -5.03 -2.22
N THR A 69 4.05 -5.64 -1.24
CA THR A 69 3.90 -5.29 0.17
C THR A 69 5.02 -4.37 0.62
N PHE A 70 4.67 -3.27 1.28
CA PHE A 70 5.60 -2.26 1.78
C PHE A 70 5.25 -1.85 3.22
N PRO A 71 6.24 -1.55 4.07
CA PRO A 71 5.98 -1.13 5.43
C PRO A 71 5.54 0.35 5.47
N ILE A 72 4.58 0.65 6.35
CA ILE A 72 4.06 2.01 6.59
C ILE A 72 4.51 2.51 7.98
N LEU A 73 4.29 1.69 9.02
CA LEU A 73 4.73 1.93 10.41
C LEU A 73 4.45 3.35 10.94
N ALA A 74 3.21 3.81 10.77
CA ALA A 74 2.79 5.18 11.11
C ALA A 74 1.34 5.25 11.61
N ASP A 75 1.00 6.37 12.26
CA ASP A 75 -0.39 6.69 12.60
C ASP A 75 -1.18 6.97 11.32
N SER A 76 -2.39 6.42 11.22
CA SER A 76 -3.22 6.57 10.02
C SER A 76 -3.60 8.03 9.73
N ARG A 77 -3.57 8.91 10.74
CA ARG A 77 -3.88 10.34 10.59
C ARG A 77 -2.72 11.16 10.03
N GLU A 78 -1.50 10.64 10.12
CA GLU A 78 -0.26 11.38 9.84
C GLU A 78 0.51 10.80 8.66
N VAL A 79 -0.12 9.94 7.87
CA VAL A 79 0.55 9.24 6.77
C VAL A 79 -0.15 9.47 5.45
N THR A 80 0.64 9.74 4.42
CA THR A 80 0.20 9.87 3.04
C THR A 80 0.99 8.89 2.19
N ILE A 81 0.28 8.01 1.49
CA ILE A 81 0.85 7.02 0.58
C ILE A 81 0.53 7.47 -0.84
N LYS A 82 1.55 7.64 -1.68
CA LYS A 82 1.39 8.02 -3.09
C LYS A 82 1.96 6.94 -3.98
N MET A 83 1.15 6.48 -4.92
CA MET A 83 1.62 5.62 -6.01
C MET A 83 1.99 6.49 -7.20
N ARG A 84 3.19 6.28 -7.74
CA ARG A 84 3.70 7.04 -8.89
C ARG A 84 4.20 6.08 -9.95
N ASN A 85 3.85 6.36 -11.19
CA ASN A 85 4.49 5.76 -12.35
C ASN A 85 5.28 6.87 -13.06
N SER A 86 6.60 6.71 -13.09
CA SER A 86 7.56 7.60 -13.74
C SER A 86 7.98 7.12 -15.13
N SER A 87 7.46 5.96 -15.57
CA SER A 87 7.83 5.28 -16.81
C SER A 87 6.79 5.52 -17.90
N TYR A 88 7.16 5.23 -19.16
CA TYR A 88 6.19 5.19 -20.26
C TYR A 88 5.39 3.88 -20.29
N LEU A 89 5.77 2.91 -19.44
CA LEU A 89 5.10 1.62 -19.33
C LEU A 89 3.82 1.73 -18.52
N ARG A 90 2.82 0.91 -18.86
CA ARG A 90 1.54 0.86 -18.15
C ARG A 90 1.72 0.39 -16.70
N SER A 91 0.96 0.98 -15.79
CA SER A 91 0.67 0.44 -14.45
C SER A 91 -0.83 0.27 -14.28
N CYS A 92 -1.27 -0.96 -14.05
CA CYS A 92 -2.65 -1.25 -13.66
C CYS A 92 -2.65 -1.69 -12.20
N TRP A 93 -3.18 -0.82 -11.33
CA TRP A 93 -3.47 -1.12 -9.93
C TRP A 93 -4.96 -1.38 -9.80
N HIS A 94 -5.34 -2.44 -9.08
CA HIS A 94 -6.75 -2.82 -8.95
C HIS A 94 -7.22 -2.97 -7.51
N ASN A 95 -6.32 -3.34 -6.59
CA ASN A 95 -6.65 -3.38 -5.16
C ASN A 95 -5.50 -2.82 -4.32
N ALA A 96 -5.87 -2.18 -3.21
CA ALA A 96 -4.96 -1.62 -2.22
C ALA A 96 -5.47 -1.99 -0.82
N GLU A 97 -4.68 -2.78 -0.11
CA GLU A 97 -4.99 -3.26 1.23
C GLU A 97 -3.97 -2.74 2.24
N TRP A 98 -4.36 -2.68 3.50
CA TRP A 98 -3.48 -2.32 4.60
C TRP A 98 -3.76 -3.17 5.83
N SER A 99 -2.71 -3.44 6.59
CA SER A 99 -2.78 -4.11 7.88
C SER A 99 -2.50 -3.09 8.99
N ALA A 100 -3.28 -3.13 10.08
CA ALA A 100 -3.11 -2.19 11.17
C ALA A 100 -3.57 -2.76 12.52
N ASN A 101 -3.03 -2.17 13.59
CA ASN A 101 -3.52 -2.38 14.95
C ASN A 101 -4.43 -1.23 15.37
N PHE A 102 -5.66 -1.56 15.79
CA PHE A 102 -6.61 -0.57 16.30
C PHE A 102 -6.79 -0.70 17.82
N VAL A 103 -6.59 0.41 18.53
CA VAL A 103 -6.77 0.48 19.99
C VAL A 103 -7.85 1.50 20.31
N LEU A 104 -8.90 1.08 21.00
CA LEU A 104 -9.99 1.95 21.48
C LEU A 104 -9.59 2.67 22.76
N ASN A 105 -9.84 3.98 22.82
CA ASN A 105 -9.47 4.82 23.97
C ASN A 105 -10.43 4.64 25.16
N SER A 106 -11.65 4.13 24.94
CA SER A 106 -12.62 3.90 26.01
C SER A 106 -13.27 2.53 25.86
N ARG A 107 -13.11 1.68 26.88
CA ARG A 107 -14.05 0.58 27.11
C ARG A 107 -15.30 1.23 27.71
N ARG A 108 -16.38 1.40 26.94
CA ARG A 108 -17.66 1.78 27.56
C ARG A 108 -18.03 0.64 28.50
N ALA A 109 -17.96 0.89 29.80
CA ALA A 109 -18.53 0.05 30.84
C ALA A 109 -20.00 0.45 31.04
#